data_AF-A0A966BSW0-F1
#
_entry.id   AF-A0A966BSW0-F1
#
_cell.length_a   1.000
_cell.length_b   1.000
_cell.length_c   1.000
_cell.angle_alpha   90.00
_cell.angle_beta   90.00
_cell.angle_gamma   90.00
#
_symmetry.space_group_name_H-M   'P 1'
#
loop_
_entity.id
_entity.type
_entity.pdbx_description
1 polymer ?
#
loop_
_entity_poly.entity_id
_entity_poly.type
_entity_poly.pdbx_seq_one_letter_code
_entity_poly.pdbx_strand_id
1 'polypeptide(L)'
;MKKTEATTAAPGRVWAYLRVSTDAQDVMNQKHGVLDYANSRGLHDLTFTEDAVSGKVKWKERKLGDLLQNRIAKGDYIIFAEISRMARS
;
A
#
# COMPACT_ATOMS: atom_id res chain seq x y z
N MET A 1 34.57 19.37 12.33
CA MET A 1 33.98 18.77 11.12
C MET A 1 33.20 17.53 11.52
N LYS A 2 31.88 17.63 11.70
CA LYS A 2 31.05 16.45 12.00
C LYS A 2 30.76 15.74 10.68
N LYS A 3 31.30 14.53 10.52
CA LYS A 3 30.90 13.63 9.42
C LYS A 3 29.44 13.25 9.69
N THR A 4 28.51 13.80 8.92
CA THR A 4 27.14 13.29 8.85
C THR A 4 27.19 11.99 8.07
N GLU A 5 27.19 10.87 8.79
CA GLU A 5 26.95 9.56 8.23
C GLU A 5 25.57 9.59 7.58
N ALA A 6 25.53 9.41 6.25
CA ALA A 6 24.30 9.11 5.55
C ALA A 6 23.78 7.78 6.09
N THR A 7 22.75 7.83 6.93
CA THR A 7 21.99 6.65 7.35
C THR A 7 21.48 5.97 6.09
N THR A 8 22.16 4.91 5.66
CA THR A 8 21.65 4.01 4.62
C THR A 8 20.55 3.21 5.30
N ALA A 9 19.36 3.81 5.40
CA ALA A 9 18.15 3.08 5.73
C ALA A 9 17.97 2.02 4.64
N ALA A 10 17.73 0.77 5.02
CA ALA A 10 17.38 -0.29 4.10
C ALA A 10 16.29 0.22 3.13
N PRO A 11 16.31 -0.18 1.84
CA PRO A 11 15.29 0.28 0.90
C PRO A 11 13.91 0.03 1.49
N GLY A 12 13.13 1.10 1.63
CA GLY A 12 11.83 1.04 2.26
C GLY A 12 10.94 0.03 1.55
N ARG A 13 10.20 -0.77 2.32
CA ARG A 13 9.33 -1.80 1.77
C ARG A 13 8.16 -1.16 1.04
N VAL A 14 7.68 -1.84 0.01
CA VAL A 14 6.56 -1.34 -0.80
C VAL A 14 5.32 -2.15 -0.47
N TRP A 15 4.29 -1.48 0.04
CA TRP A 15 3.02 -2.06 0.40
C TRP A 15 1.98 -1.73 -0.65
N ALA A 16 1.15 -2.70 -1.03
CA ALA A 16 0.09 -2.54 -2.00
C ALA A 16 -1.25 -2.90 -1.34
N TYR A 17 -2.13 -1.91 -1.17
CA TYR A 17 -3.45 -2.16 -0.60
C TYR A 17 -4.48 -2.36 -1.71
N LEU A 18 -5.09 -3.55 -1.74
CA LEU A 18 -6.13 -3.91 -2.69
C LEU A 18 -7.44 -4.10 -1.93
N ARG A 19 -8.53 -3.50 -2.43
CA ARG A 19 -9.86 -3.79 -1.90
C ARG A 19 -10.55 -4.77 -2.83
N VAL A 20 -10.86 -5.93 -2.28
CA VAL A 20 -11.58 -7.01 -2.96
C VAL A 20 -13.07 -6.75 -2.78
N SER A 21 -13.72 -6.26 -3.84
CA SER A 21 -15.17 -6.34 -3.96
C SER A 21 -15.53 -7.75 -4.45
N THR A 22 -16.81 -8.12 -4.44
CA THR A 22 -17.28 -9.43 -4.95
C THR A 22 -16.95 -9.68 -6.43
N ASP A 23 -16.41 -8.70 -7.14
CA ASP A 23 -16.01 -8.78 -8.54
C ASP A 23 -14.52 -9.12 -8.70
N ALA A 24 -14.24 -10.33 -9.18
CA ALA A 24 -12.88 -10.81 -9.42
C ALA A 24 -12.14 -10.03 -10.53
N GLN A 25 -12.85 -9.44 -11.48
CA GLN A 25 -12.23 -8.64 -12.55
C GLN A 25 -11.70 -7.30 -12.01
N ASP A 26 -12.42 -6.67 -11.07
CA ASP A 26 -11.99 -5.44 -10.40
C ASP A 26 -10.68 -5.66 -9.61
N VAL A 27 -10.49 -6.83 -8.97
CA VAL A 27 -9.27 -7.15 -8.23
C VAL A 27 -8.06 -7.28 -9.15
N MET A 28 -8.22 -7.98 -10.27
CA MET A 28 -7.12 -8.17 -11.24
C MET A 28 -6.68 -6.84 -11.84
N ASN A 29 -7.63 -5.97 -12.19
CA ASN A 29 -7.33 -4.64 -12.72
C ASN A 29 -6.56 -3.77 -11.70
N GLN A 30 -6.99 -3.77 -10.44
CA GLN A 30 -6.26 -3.06 -9.37
C GLN A 30 -4.85 -3.59 -9.20
N LYS A 31 -4.68 -4.93 -9.15
CA LYS A 31 -3.37 -5.56 -9.00
C LYS A 31 -2.46 -5.21 -10.19
N HIS A 32 -2.99 -5.27 -11.40
CA HIS A 32 -2.25 -4.91 -12.61
C HIS A 32 -1.77 -3.46 -12.58
N GLY A 33 -2.65 -2.50 -12.25
CA GLY A 33 -2.29 -1.08 -12.16
C GLY A 33 -1.22 -0.80 -11.09
N VAL A 34 -1.30 -1.47 -9.93
CA VAL A 34 -0.30 -1.34 -8.87
C VAL A 34 1.06 -1.90 -9.32
N LEU A 35 1.07 -3.07 -9.97
CA LEU A 35 2.29 -3.68 -10.49
C LEU A 35 2.93 -2.83 -11.60
N ASP A 36 2.13 -2.33 -12.53
CA ASP A 36 2.60 -1.48 -13.62
C ASP A 36 3.23 -0.18 -13.09
N TYR A 37 2.54 0.48 -12.14
CA TYR A 37 3.09 1.66 -11.46
C TYR A 37 4.39 1.34 -10.73
N ALA A 38 4.44 0.25 -9.96
CA ALA A 38 5.64 -0.15 -9.24
C ALA A 38 6.82 -0.43 -10.18
N ASN A 39 6.59 -1.18 -11.25
CA ASN A 39 7.60 -1.51 -12.25
C ASN A 39 8.14 -0.23 -12.92
N SER A 40 7.27 0.71 -13.31
CA SER A 40 7.67 1.97 -13.93
C SER A 40 8.53 2.86 -13.02
N ARG A 41 8.46 2.67 -11.70
CA ARG A 41 9.14 3.47 -10.68
C ARG A 41 10.34 2.75 -10.06
N GLY A 42 10.66 1.53 -10.50
CA GLY A 42 11.72 0.73 -9.89
C GLY A 42 11.41 0.36 -8.43
N LEU A 43 10.12 0.22 -8.09
CA LEU A 43 9.68 -0.20 -6.77
C LEU A 43 9.60 -1.73 -6.75
N HIS A 44 10.44 -2.35 -5.92
CA HIS A 44 10.58 -3.79 -5.80
C HIS A 44 10.04 -4.28 -4.43
N ASP A 45 9.91 -5.60 -4.23
CA ASP A 45 9.45 -6.22 -2.98
C ASP A 45 8.02 -5.80 -2.54
N LEU A 46 7.10 -5.75 -3.50
CA LEU A 46 5.70 -5.40 -3.23
C LEU A 46 5.01 -6.46 -2.36
N THR A 47 4.47 -6.01 -1.24
CA THR A 47 3.63 -6.80 -0.34
C THR A 47 2.16 -6.40 -0.49
N PHE A 48 1.34 -7.32 -0.99
CA PHE A 48 -0.09 -7.09 -1.18
C PHE A 48 -0.88 -7.33 0.11
N THR A 49 -1.74 -6.39 0.46
CA THR A 49 -2.74 -6.50 1.53
C THR A 49 -4.12 -6.44 0.90
N GLU A 50 -4.80 -7.58 0.88
CA GLU A 50 -6.15 -7.69 0.34
C GLU A 50 -7.19 -7.51 1.45
N ASP A 51 -8.09 -6.56 1.25
CA ASP A 51 -9.17 -6.24 2.16
C ASP A 51 -10.54 -6.47 1.49
N ALA A 52 -11.27 -7.48 1.97
CA ALA A 52 -12.60 -7.84 1.51
C ALA A 52 -13.72 -7.05 2.23
N VAL A 53 -13.37 -6.15 3.15
CA VAL A 53 -14.33 -5.38 3.93
C VAL A 53 -14.94 -4.27 3.07
N SER A 54 -16.27 -4.10 3.20
CA SER A 54 -17.02 -3.05 2.52
C SER A 54 -16.45 -1.66 2.78
N GLY A 55 -16.43 -0.81 1.75
CA GLY A 55 -16.01 0.59 1.86
C GLY A 55 -16.89 1.46 2.77
N LYS A 56 -17.99 0.92 3.31
CA LYS A 56 -18.82 1.57 4.35
C LYS A 56 -18.17 1.52 5.74
N VAL A 57 -17.20 0.63 5.96
CA VAL A 57 -16.49 0.50 7.23
C VAL A 57 -15.35 1.51 7.28
N LYS A 58 -15.17 2.16 8.43
CA LYS A 58 -14.10 3.15 8.64
C LYS A 58 -12.75 2.52 8.37
N TRP A 59 -11.85 3.29 7.76
CA TRP A 59 -10.51 2.81 7.38
C TRP A 59 -9.70 2.28 8.57
N LYS A 60 -9.91 2.82 9.77
CA LYS A 60 -9.23 2.38 11.00
C LYS A 60 -9.63 0.97 11.44
N GLU A 61 -10.86 0.57 11.13
CA GLU A 61 -11.42 -0.74 11.49
C GLU A 61 -11.16 -1.79 10.40
N ARG A 62 -10.52 -1.38 9.30
CA ARG A 62 -10.14 -2.20 8.15
C ARG A 62 -8.71 -2.71 8.30
N LYS A 63 -8.28 -3.65 7.45
CA LYS A 63 -6.86 -4.09 7.40
C LYS A 63 -5.93 -2.92 7.09
N LEU A 64 -6.44 -1.89 6.42
CA LEU A 64 -5.74 -0.64 6.19
C LEU A 64 -5.30 0.05 7.48
N GLY A 65 -6.12 0.02 8.53
CA GLY A 65 -5.81 0.60 9.83
C GLY A 65 -4.60 -0.07 10.48
N ASP A 66 -4.62 -1.41 10.55
CA ASP A 66 -3.48 -2.21 11.05
C ASP A 66 -2.22 -2.01 10.20
N LEU A 67 -2.35 -1.96 8.87
CA LEU A 67 -1.24 -1.73 7.96
C LEU A 67 -0.55 -0.38 8.22
N LEU A 68 -1.33 0.71 8.28
CA LEU A 68 -0.81 2.07 8.48
C LEU A 68 -0.29 2.32 9.90
N GLN A 69 -0.87 1.67 10.91
CA GLN A 69 -0.51 1.91 12.31
C GLN A 69 0.60 0.99 12.82
N ASN A 70 0.63 -0.26 12.36
CA ASN A 70 1.43 -1.32 12.99
C ASN A 70 2.43 -2.01 12.05
N ARG A 71 2.36 -1.78 10.73
CA ARG A 71 3.20 -2.51 9.74
C ARG A 71 4.10 -1.59 8.93
N ILE A 72 3.62 -0.41 8.56
CA ILE A 72 4.37 0.56 7.77
C ILE A 72 5.32 1.34 8.67
N ALA A 73 6.60 1.37 8.28
CA ALA A 73 7.62 2.15 8.95
C ALA A 73 7.97 3.43 8.17
N LYS A 74 8.66 4.36 8.83
CA LYS A 74 9.17 5.56 8.16
C LYS A 74 10.19 5.15 7.09
N GLY A 75 9.90 5.53 5.85
CA GLY A 75 10.72 5.19 4.68
C GLY A 75 10.05 4.17 3.75
N ASP A 76 9.03 3.45 4.22
CA ASP A 76 8.21 2.57 3.39
C ASP A 76 7.27 3.34 2.47
N TYR A 77 6.89 2.72 1.36
CA TYR A 77 5.90 3.23 0.44
C TYR A 77 4.60 2.42 0.54
N ILE A 78 3.46 3.09 0.41
CA ILE A 78 2.17 2.43 0.20
C ILE A 78 1.56 2.89 -1.13
N ILE A 79 1.09 1.93 -1.91
CA ILE A 79 0.45 2.13 -3.21
C ILE A 79 -1.01 1.70 -3.09
N PHE A 80 -1.89 2.55 -3.62
CA PHE A 80 -3.32 2.28 -3.74
C PHE A 80 -3.70 2.33 -5.22
N ALA A 81 -4.58 1.43 -5.67
CA ALA A 81 -5.12 1.50 -7.02
C ALA A 81 -5.98 2.77 -7.24
N GLU A 82 -6.65 3.27 -6.20
CA GLU A 82 -7.49 4.47 -6.25
C GLU A 82 -7.52 5.18 -4.89
N ILE A 83 -7.49 6.52 -4.88
CA ILE A 83 -7.53 7.35 -3.66
C ILE A 83 -8.81 7.11 -2.85
N SER A 84 -9.93 6.83 -3.53
CA SER A 84 -11.24 6.53 -2.91
C SER A 84 -11.21 5.31 -1.98
N ARG A 85 -10.18 4.46 -2.07
CA ARG A 85 -9.99 3.27 -1.23
C ARG A 85 -9.30 3.58 0.10
N MET A 86 -8.59 4.72 0.18
CA MET A 86 -7.91 5.18 1.39
C MET A 86 -8.90 5.74 2.41
N ALA A 87 -9.77 6.67 1.99
CA ALA A 87 -10.80 7.25 2.84
C ALA A 87 -12.02 7.65 2.00
N ARG A 88 -13.15 6.96 2.21
CA ARG A 88 -14.45 7.62 2.05
C ARG A 88 -14.83 8.17 3.42
N SER A 89 -15.19 9.44 3.44
CA SER A 89 -15.72 10.14 4.62
C SER A 89 -16.94 9.45 5.18
#